data_AF-A0A960YEL1-F1
#
_entry.id   AF-A0A960YEL1-F1
#
_cell.length_a   1.000
_cell.length_b   1.000
_cell.length_c   1.000
_cell.angle_alpha   90.00
_cell.angle_beta   90.00
_cell.angle_gamma   90.00
#
_symmetry.space_group_name_H-M   'P 1'
#
loop_
_entity.id
_entity.type
_entity.pdbx_description
1 polymer ?
#
loop_
_entity_poly.entity_id
_entity_poly.type
_entity_poly.pdbx_seq_one_letter_code
_entity_poly.pdbx_strand_id
1 'polypeptide(L)' 'MLHIEIKTKQRIDSGEAKKIISKGSIIAVLTTGVISENAKKLFKENNISWIERIPEDKILDKNLESLLC' A
#
# COMPACT_ATOMS: atom_id res chain seq x y z
N MET A 1 -14.34 -6.87 -8.57
CA MET A 1 -14.03 -5.42 -8.66
C MET A 1 -12.56 -5.24 -8.30
N LEU A 2 -11.86 -4.35 -8.99
CA LEU A 2 -10.43 -4.10 -8.75
C LEU A 2 -10.27 -2.96 -7.73
N HIS A 3 -9.26 -3.07 -6.86
CA HIS A 3 -9.04 -2.14 -5.76
C HIS A 3 -7.60 -1.61 -5.74
N ILE A 4 -7.47 -0.42 -5.16
CA ILE A 4 -6.20 0.16 -4.77
C ILE A 4 -6.09 0.02 -3.25
N GLU A 5 -5.03 -0.61 -2.76
CA GLU A 5 -4.77 -0.72 -1.33
C GLU A 5 -3.93 0.47 -0.87
N ILE A 6 -4.37 1.16 0.17
CA ILE A 6 -3.64 2.25 0.80
C ILE A 6 -3.11 1.78 2.16
N LYS A 7 -1.82 2.00 2.42
CA LYS A 7 -1.18 1.69 3.70
C LYS A 7 -0.45 2.92 4.26
N THR A 8 -0.53 3.14 5.56
CA THR A 8 0.25 4.18 6.27
C THR A 8 1.43 3.59 7.06
N LYS A 9 1.76 2.32 6.79
CA LYS A 9 2.81 1.59 7.50
C LYS A 9 4.18 2.03 6.99
N GLN A 10 5.13 2.23 7.91
CA GLN A 10 6.51 2.64 7.58
C GLN A 10 7.24 1.67 6.63
N ARG A 11 6.91 0.37 6.70
CA ARG A 11 7.50 -0.63 5.81
C ARG A 11 6.52 -1.76 5.45
N ILE A 12 6.43 -2.06 4.15
CA ILE A 12 5.77 -3.25 3.60
C ILE A 12 6.84 -4.28 3.25
N ASP A 13 6.84 -5.41 3.96
CA ASP A 13 7.72 -6.54 3.73
C ASP A 13 7.07 -7.61 2.83
N SER A 14 7.80 -8.69 2.55
CA SER A 14 7.31 -9.79 1.71
C SER A 14 6.13 -10.55 2.33
N GLY A 15 6.04 -10.61 3.66
CA GLY A 15 4.92 -11.25 4.35
C GLY A 15 3.63 -10.46 4.14
N GLU A 16 3.71 -9.14 4.28
CA GLU A 16 2.59 -8.25 4.01
C GLU A 16 2.20 -8.21 2.53
N ALA A 17 3.19 -8.19 1.62
CA ALA A 17 2.94 -8.27 0.18
C ALA A 17 2.17 -9.54 -0.21
N LYS A 18 2.52 -10.70 0.37
CA LYS A 18 1.79 -11.96 0.15
C LYS A 18 0.33 -11.86 0.58
N LYS A 19 0.04 -11.21 1.72
CA LYS A 19 -1.34 -10.98 2.18
C LYS A 19 -2.13 -10.05 1.26
N ILE A 20 -1.48 -9.03 0.71
CA ILE A 20 -2.10 -8.11 -0.25
C ILE A 20 -2.44 -8.87 -1.54
N ILE A 21 -1.48 -9.64 -2.07
CA ILE A 21 -1.65 -10.46 -3.27
C ILE A 21 -2.77 -11.50 -3.09
N SER A 22 -2.84 -12.15 -1.93
CA SER A 22 -3.85 -13.19 -1.66
C SER A 22 -5.29 -12.67 -1.69
N LYS A 23 -5.52 -11.34 -1.63
CA LYS A 23 -6.86 -10.77 -1.82
C LYS A 23 -7.38 -10.90 -3.25
N GLY A 24 -6.51 -11.17 -4.23
CA GLY A 24 -6.87 -11.44 -5.63
C GLY A 24 -7.54 -10.29 -6.40
N SER A 25 -7.69 -9.12 -5.77
CA SER A 25 -8.43 -7.97 -6.33
C SER A 25 -7.65 -6.66 -6.29
N ILE A 26 -6.43 -6.67 -5.75
CA ILE A 26 -5.59 -5.47 -5.66
C ILE A 26 -4.78 -5.30 -6.94
N ILE A 27 -4.84 -4.12 -7.55
CA ILE A 27 -4.06 -3.77 -8.75
C ILE A 27 -2.96 -2.76 -8.49
N ALA A 28 -3.05 -2.02 -7.38
CA ALA A 28 -2.02 -1.08 -6.96
C ALA A 28 -1.94 -0.94 -5.43
N VAL A 29 -0.75 -0.63 -4.93
CA VAL A 29 -0.48 -0.33 -3.52
C VAL A 29 0.12 1.06 -3.37
N LEU A 30 -0.52 1.90 -2.57
CA LEU A 30 -0.04 3.23 -2.20
C LEU A 30 0.41 3.19 -0.75
N THR A 31 1.60 3.70 -0.45
CA THR A 31 2.08 3.76 0.94
C THR A 31 2.82 5.03 1.29
N THR A 32 2.67 5.47 2.54
CA THR A 32 3.47 6.57 3.13
C THR A 32 4.88 6.13 3.46
N GLY A 33 5.07 4.84 3.72
CA GLY A 33 6.36 4.24 4.00
C GLY A 33 7.08 3.75 2.75
N VAL A 34 7.91 2.72 2.95
CA VAL A 34 8.67 2.06 1.89
C VAL A 34 8.25 0.60 1.71
N ILE A 35 8.47 0.05 0.53
CA ILE A 35 8.23 -1.33 0.16
C ILE A 35 9.61 -1.98 0.00
N SER A 36 9.82 -3.12 0.66
CA SER A 36 11.07 -3.86 0.51
C SER A 36 11.26 -4.37 -0.92
N GLU A 37 12.50 -4.52 -1.39
CA GLU A 37 12.78 -5.03 -2.74
C GLU A 37 12.17 -6.43 -2.99
N ASN A 38 12.16 -7.29 -1.98
CA ASN A 38 11.50 -8.59 -2.07
C ASN A 38 9.98 -8.46 -2.23
N ALA A 39 9.35 -7.48 -1.58
CA ALA A 39 7.93 -7.19 -1.78
C ALA A 39 7.63 -6.60 -3.17
N LYS A 40 8.49 -5.70 -3.68
CA LYS A 40 8.37 -5.15 -5.04
C LYS A 40 8.46 -6.24 -6.11
N LYS A 41 9.36 -7.21 -5.94
CA LYS A 41 9.45 -8.38 -6.83
C LYS A 41 8.14 -9.15 -6.86
N LEU A 42 7.57 -9.45 -5.70
CA LEU A 42 6.27 -10.13 -5.60
C LEU A 42 5.16 -9.33 -6.27
N PHE A 43 5.10 -8.01 -6.07
CA PHE A 43 4.11 -7.16 -6.74
C PHE A 43 4.28 -7.16 -8.26
N LYS A 44 5.52 -7.04 -8.75
CA LYS A 44 5.83 -7.09 -10.18
C LYS A 44 5.41 -8.42 -10.81
N GLU A 45 5.71 -9.55 -10.17
CA GLU A 45 5.32 -10.89 -10.63
C GLU A 45 3.80 -11.07 -10.71
N ASN A 46 3.04 -10.32 -9.90
CA ASN A 46 1.59 -10.38 -9.84
C ASN A 46 0.89 -9.20 -10.56
N ASN A 47 1.62 -8.42 -11.37
CA ASN A 47 1.11 -7.25 -12.09
C ASN A 47 0.46 -6.18 -11.18
N ILE A 48 0.98 -6.03 -9.96
CA ILE A 48 0.56 -5.00 -9.02
C ILE A 48 1.52 -3.82 -9.10
N SER A 49 0.99 -2.62 -9.35
CA SER A 49 1.77 -1.38 -9.34
C SER A 49 1.93 -0.83 -7.92
N TRP A 50 2.91 0.04 -7.68
CA TRP A 50 3.07 0.65 -6.37
C TRP A 50 3.61 2.08 -6.42
N ILE A 51 3.29 2.84 -5.37
CA ILE A 51 3.85 4.16 -5.09
C ILE A 51 4.25 4.20 -3.61
N GLU A 52 5.48 4.63 -3.33
CA GLU A 52 6.06 4.75 -2.00
C GLU A 52 6.16 6.22 -1.58
N ARG A 53 6.34 6.46 -0.27
CA ARG A 53 6.63 7.80 0.29
C ARG A 53 5.61 8.87 -0.07
N ILE A 54 4.34 8.48 -0.19
CA ILE A 54 3.26 9.45 -0.35
C ILE A 54 3.12 10.21 0.97
N PRO A 55 3.14 11.55 0.96
CA PRO A 55 2.91 12.32 2.17
C PRO A 55 1.58 11.96 2.83
N GLU A 56 1.54 11.86 4.17
CA GLU A 56 0.35 11.46 4.92
C GLU A 56 -0.86 12.39 4.65
N ASP A 57 -0.60 13.68 4.53
CA ASP A 57 -1.57 14.74 4.20
C ASP A 57 -2.13 14.64 2.77
N LYS A 58 -1.58 13.76 1.92
CA LYS A 58 -2.10 13.43 0.60
C LYS A 58 -2.95 12.16 0.59
N ILE A 59 -2.90 11.37 1.65
CA ILE A 59 -3.68 10.13 1.79
C ILE A 59 -4.90 10.37 2.66
N LEU A 60 -4.72 11.03 3.80
CA LEU A 60 -5.76 11.31 4.76
C LEU A 60 -6.33 12.70 4.48
N ASP A 61 -7.64 12.77 4.25
CA ASP A 61 -8.34 14.04 4.32
C ASP A 61 -8.20 14.59 5.75
N LYS A 62 -7.95 15.90 5.89
CA LYS A 62 -7.84 16.57 7.20
C LYS A 62 -9.09 16.39 8.06
N ASN A 63 -10.24 16.19 7.43
CA ASN A 63 -11.48 15.88 8.14
C ASN A 63 -11.43 14.49 8.82
N LEU A 64 -10.67 13.54 8.27
CA LEU A 64 -10.48 12.22 8.85
C LEU A 64 -9.58 12.25 10.09
N GLU A 65 -8.59 13.14 10.13
CA GLU A 65 -7.76 13.37 11.32
C GLU A 65 -8.61 13.85 12.50
N SER A 66 -9.60 14.72 12.23
CA SER A 66 -10.53 15.21 13.26
C SER A 66 -11.49 14.16 13.82
N LEU A 67 -11.60 12.99 13.17
CA LEU A 67 -12.38 11.83 13.64
C LEU A 67 -11.55 10.85 14.48
N LEU A 68 -10.22 11.02 14.53
CA LEU A 68 -9.29 10.17 15.28
C LEU A 68 -8.75 10.84 16.56
N CYS A 69 -9.14 12.10 16.81
CA CYS A 69 -8.92 12.84 18.05
C CYS A 69 -10.23 13.04 18.80
#